data_AF-A0A2V9RYN5-F1
#
_entry.id   AF-A0A2V9RYN5-F1
#
_cell.length_a   1.000
_cell.length_b   1.000
_cell.length_c   1.000
_cell.angle_alpha   90.00
_cell.angle_beta   90.00
_cell.angle_gamma   90.00
#
_symmetry.space_group_name_H-M   'P 1'
#
loop_
_entity.id
_entity.type
_entity.pdbx_description
1 polymer ?
#
loop_
_entity_poly.entity_id
_entity_poly.type
_entity_poly.pdbx_seq_one_letter_code
_entity_poly.pdbx_strand_id
1 'polypeptide(L)'
;MRFKLAVFLLFFASAAAGAGRTNRVAIGTLTYLGTNEFGSAFRVALDPSALTSQSLSFASVTLFVDGTSQTAGPITTPVTLLYIGGTVNSPLASCASGCVSIAVQLVSATGEPFSFTLVDGEEFTTFAVKTAALRPLPGQKLIQAQQSVPIVLKRDASGK
;
A
#
# COMPACT_ATOMS: atom_id res chain seq x y z
N MET A 1 -27.61 -48.78 47.32
CA MET A 1 -27.18 -47.37 47.21
C MET A 1 -26.88 -47.12 45.74
N ARG A 2 -27.81 -46.61 44.91
CA ARG A 2 -28.17 -45.21 44.61
C ARG A 2 -26.96 -44.27 44.44
N PHE A 3 -27.06 -43.38 43.44
CA PHE A 3 -26.21 -42.25 43.03
C PHE A 3 -25.11 -42.57 42.00
N LYS A 4 -24.97 -41.89 40.86
CA LYS A 4 -25.78 -40.91 40.13
C LYS A 4 -25.16 -40.82 38.72
N LEU A 5 -26.02 -40.75 37.71
CA LEU A 5 -25.70 -40.39 36.33
C LEU A 5 -25.03 -39.00 36.31
N ALA A 6 -23.90 -38.84 35.63
CA ALA A 6 -23.35 -37.53 35.30
C ALA A 6 -23.07 -37.49 33.80
N VAL A 7 -24.12 -37.15 33.04
CA VAL A 7 -24.02 -36.76 31.64
C VAL A 7 -23.42 -35.36 31.62
N PHE A 8 -22.13 -35.26 31.30
CA PHE A 8 -21.47 -33.98 31.08
C PHE A 8 -21.65 -33.60 29.60
N LEU A 9 -22.71 -32.85 29.33
CA LEU A 9 -22.96 -32.20 28.03
C LEU A 9 -21.83 -31.17 27.80
N LEU A 10 -20.83 -31.55 27.02
CA LEU A 10 -19.87 -30.61 26.43
C LEU A 10 -20.62 -29.76 25.41
N PHE A 11 -21.04 -28.58 25.84
CA PHE A 11 -21.36 -27.44 24.99
C PHE A 11 -20.14 -27.16 24.10
N PHE A 12 -20.16 -27.64 22.85
CA PHE A 12 -19.37 -27.05 21.79
C PHE A 12 -19.92 -25.63 21.56
N ALA A 13 -19.41 -24.67 22.33
CA ALA A 13 -19.56 -23.26 22.02
C ALA A 13 -18.80 -23.04 20.72
N SER A 14 -19.51 -23.12 19.60
CA SER A 14 -19.07 -22.62 18.30
C SER A 14 -18.80 -21.13 18.47
N ALA A 15 -17.57 -20.78 18.82
CA ALA A 15 -17.08 -19.43 18.68
C ALA A 15 -17.05 -19.16 17.16
N ALA A 16 -18.17 -18.67 16.63
CA ALA A 16 -18.16 -17.96 15.37
C ALA A 16 -17.24 -16.76 15.59
N ALA A 17 -15.96 -16.93 15.25
CA ALA A 17 -15.06 -15.82 15.06
C ALA A 17 -15.71 -14.98 13.96
N GLY A 18 -16.40 -13.91 14.34
CA GLY A 18 -16.86 -12.91 13.39
C GLY A 18 -15.63 -12.45 12.63
N ALA A 19 -15.55 -12.81 11.34
CA ALA A 19 -14.55 -12.29 10.44
C ALA A 19 -14.77 -10.78 10.36
N GLY A 20 -14.04 -10.02 11.17
CA GLY A 20 -14.11 -8.57 11.14
C GLY A 20 -13.64 -8.09 9.76
N ARG A 21 -14.53 -7.42 9.02
CA ARG A 21 -14.27 -6.82 7.71
C ARG A 21 -12.97 -6.00 7.75
N THR A 22 -11.93 -6.46 7.04
CA THR A 22 -10.61 -5.83 7.10
C THR A 22 -10.69 -4.44 6.47
N ASN A 23 -10.53 -3.37 7.24
CA ASN A 23 -10.74 -1.99 6.75
C ASN A 23 -9.56 -1.45 5.91
N ARG A 24 -8.42 -2.15 5.91
CA ARG A 24 -7.18 -1.69 5.28
C ARG A 24 -6.42 -2.86 4.68
N VAL A 25 -5.94 -2.71 3.46
CA VAL A 25 -5.15 -3.73 2.77
C VAL A 25 -3.91 -3.10 2.12
N ALA A 26 -2.76 -3.76 2.23
CA ALA A 26 -1.50 -3.29 1.64
C ALA A 26 -1.31 -3.91 0.25
N ILE A 27 -1.28 -3.09 -0.79
CA ILE A 27 -1.18 -3.54 -2.19
C ILE A 27 0.23 -3.44 -2.77
N GLY A 28 1.19 -3.01 -1.95
CA GLY A 28 2.53 -2.70 -2.42
C GLY A 28 3.35 -1.90 -1.43
N THR A 29 4.49 -1.41 -1.89
CA THR A 29 5.49 -0.72 -1.08
C THR A 29 6.17 0.39 -1.87
N LEU A 30 6.35 1.55 -1.23
CA LEU A 30 7.26 2.60 -1.68
C LEU A 30 8.57 2.48 -0.90
N THR A 31 9.71 2.43 -1.60
CA THR A 31 11.05 2.32 -1.00
C THR A 31 11.97 3.41 -1.55
N TYR A 32 12.71 4.08 -0.67
CA TYR A 32 13.89 4.86 -1.07
C TYR A 32 15.10 3.93 -1.10
N LEU A 33 15.68 3.68 -2.27
CA LEU A 33 16.78 2.71 -2.43
C LEU A 33 18.13 3.29 -2.01
N GLY A 34 18.27 4.62 -2.01
CA GLY A 34 19.51 5.31 -1.70
C GLY A 34 19.94 6.25 -2.82
N THR A 35 21.11 6.84 -2.65
CA THR A 35 21.72 7.76 -3.61
C THR A 35 23.14 7.30 -3.93
N ASN A 36 23.51 7.40 -5.21
CA ASN A 36 24.88 7.19 -5.69
C ASN A 36 25.25 8.29 -6.71
N GLU A 37 26.36 8.10 -7.42
CA GLU A 37 26.84 9.02 -8.46
C GLU A 37 25.87 9.24 -9.63
N PHE A 38 24.91 8.33 -9.83
CA PHE A 38 23.86 8.42 -10.85
C PHE A 38 22.55 9.03 -10.32
N GLY A 39 22.52 9.48 -9.06
CA GLY A 39 21.36 10.10 -8.44
C GLY A 39 20.66 9.20 -7.41
N SER A 40 19.44 9.58 -7.08
CA SER A 40 18.62 8.94 -6.04
C SER A 40 17.59 8.00 -6.67
N ALA A 41 17.54 6.77 -6.18
CA ALA A 41 16.63 5.76 -6.72
C ALA A 41 15.46 5.48 -5.78
N PHE A 42 14.26 5.36 -6.36
CA PHE A 42 13.02 5.10 -5.64
C PHE A 42 12.26 3.97 -6.33
N ARG A 43 11.73 3.04 -5.54
CA ARG A 43 10.98 1.89 -6.06
C ARG A 43 9.56 1.92 -5.54
N VAL A 44 8.60 1.81 -6.46
CA VAL A 44 7.19 1.55 -6.15
C VAL A 44 6.88 0.15 -6.68
N ALA A 45 6.71 -0.81 -5.78
CA ALA A 45 6.30 -2.16 -6.11
C ALA A 45 4.82 -2.32 -5.76
N LEU A 46 3.98 -2.67 -6.73
CA LEU A 46 2.56 -2.91 -6.55
C LEU A 46 2.26 -4.36 -6.93
N ASP A 47 1.87 -5.15 -5.94
CA ASP A 47 1.54 -6.56 -6.10
C ASP A 47 0.43 -6.93 -5.11
N PRO A 48 -0.84 -6.93 -5.55
CA PRO A 48 -1.97 -7.28 -4.71
C PRO A 48 -2.26 -8.79 -4.71
N SER A 49 -1.39 -9.65 -5.26
CA SER A 49 -1.67 -11.09 -5.44
C SER A 49 -1.98 -11.85 -4.15
N ALA A 50 -1.45 -11.39 -3.01
CA ALA A 50 -1.77 -11.94 -1.69
C ALA A 50 -3.19 -11.55 -1.19
N LEU A 51 -3.83 -10.57 -1.83
CA LEU A 51 -5.12 -10.00 -1.44
C LEU A 51 -6.25 -10.34 -2.41
N THR A 52 -5.96 -10.40 -3.71
CA THR A 52 -6.95 -10.63 -4.76
C THR A 52 -6.29 -11.28 -5.97
N SER A 53 -7.05 -12.09 -6.71
CA SER A 53 -6.64 -12.60 -8.03
C SER A 53 -6.87 -11.58 -9.15
N GLN A 54 -7.56 -10.47 -8.86
CA GLN A 54 -7.86 -9.41 -9.83
C GLN A 54 -6.67 -8.46 -9.95
N SER A 55 -6.23 -8.21 -11.19
CA SER A 55 -5.32 -7.10 -11.46
C SER A 55 -6.01 -5.77 -11.17
N LEU A 56 -5.35 -4.93 -10.37
CA LEU A 56 -5.76 -3.54 -10.14
C LEU A 56 -5.13 -2.63 -11.20
N SER A 57 -5.94 -1.73 -11.77
CA SER A 57 -5.52 -0.76 -12.79
C SER A 57 -5.64 0.67 -12.27
N PHE A 58 -4.63 1.48 -12.60
CA PHE A 58 -4.53 2.87 -12.18
C PHE A 58 -4.28 3.76 -13.41
N ALA A 59 -4.92 4.92 -13.45
CA ALA A 59 -4.71 5.91 -14.51
C ALA A 59 -3.31 6.51 -14.44
N SER A 60 -2.77 6.64 -13.23
CA SER A 60 -1.42 7.13 -13.00
C SER A 60 -0.85 6.71 -11.65
N VAL A 61 0.48 6.68 -11.58
CA VAL A 61 1.25 6.56 -10.35
C VAL A 61 2.28 7.68 -10.33
N THR A 62 2.09 8.65 -9.43
CA THR A 62 2.94 9.84 -9.32
C THR A 62 3.81 9.75 -8.09
N LEU A 63 5.13 9.78 -8.28
CA LEU A 63 6.09 9.92 -7.20
C LEU A 63 6.38 11.40 -6.96
N PHE A 64 6.44 11.78 -5.69
CA PHE A 64 6.81 13.11 -5.21
C PHE A 64 8.05 12.99 -4.33
N VAL A 65 9.03 13.86 -4.55
CA VAL A 65 10.28 13.92 -3.78
C VAL A 65 10.58 15.39 -3.49
N ASP A 66 10.51 15.79 -2.21
CA ASP A 66 10.80 17.15 -1.73
C ASP A 66 10.22 18.28 -2.63
N GLY A 67 8.95 18.13 -3.03
CA GLY A 67 8.20 19.12 -3.82
C GLY A 67 8.28 18.96 -5.34
N THR A 68 9.18 18.11 -5.84
CA THR A 68 9.22 17.71 -7.26
C THR A 68 8.38 16.46 -7.51
N SER A 69 8.00 16.20 -8.76
CA SER A 69 7.18 15.02 -9.07
C SER A 69 7.44 14.42 -10.45
N GLN A 70 7.18 13.13 -10.56
CA GLN A 70 7.19 12.39 -11.82
C GLN A 70 6.04 11.40 -11.85
N THR A 71 5.31 11.42 -12.95
CA THR A 71 4.14 10.56 -13.15
C THR A 71 4.48 9.42 -14.10
N ALA A 72 4.20 8.19 -13.68
CA ALA A 72 4.01 7.08 -14.60
C ALA A 72 2.57 7.15 -15.11
N GLY A 73 2.38 6.89 -16.41
CA GLY A 73 1.06 6.82 -17.04
C GLY A 73 0.23 5.63 -16.54
N PRO A 74 -0.75 5.16 -17.32
CA PRO A 74 -1.58 4.04 -16.92
C PRO A 74 -0.76 2.78 -16.63
N ILE A 75 -1.07 2.12 -15.52
CA ILE A 75 -0.43 0.86 -15.11
C ILE A 75 -1.46 -0.15 -14.64
N THR A 76 -1.08 -1.42 -14.74
CA THR A 76 -1.86 -2.57 -14.24
C THR A 76 -0.94 -3.45 -13.41
N THR A 77 -1.45 -3.93 -12.27
CA THR A 77 -0.69 -4.77 -11.33
C THR A 77 -0.68 -6.25 -11.73
N PRO A 78 0.37 -7.01 -11.37
CA PRO A 78 1.55 -6.59 -10.61
C PRO A 78 2.55 -5.78 -11.45
N VAL A 79 3.20 -4.79 -10.83
CA VAL A 79 4.20 -3.94 -11.51
C VAL A 79 5.24 -3.41 -10.52
N THR A 80 6.47 -3.22 -11.00
CA THR A 80 7.51 -2.47 -10.28
C THR A 80 7.95 -1.26 -11.10
N LEU A 81 7.82 -0.08 -10.52
CA LEU A 81 8.24 1.19 -11.11
C LEU A 81 9.51 1.67 -10.43
N LEU A 82 10.50 2.03 -11.23
CA LEU A 82 11.76 2.60 -10.79
C LEU A 82 11.83 4.07 -11.23
N TYR A 83 12.06 4.95 -10.27
CA TYR A 83 12.22 6.39 -10.49
C TYR A 83 13.63 6.81 -10.10
N ILE A 84 14.21 7.72 -10.87
CA ILE A 84 15.57 8.25 -10.65
C ILE A 84 15.50 9.78 -10.55
N GLY A 85 15.92 10.32 -9.41
CA GLY A 85 16.01 11.75 -9.15
C GLY A 85 17.44 12.26 -9.14
N GLY A 86 17.63 13.56 -9.42
CA GLY A 86 18.94 14.21 -9.33
C GLY A 86 19.87 14.03 -10.53
N THR A 87 19.43 13.40 -11.63
CA THR A 87 20.17 13.42 -12.89
C THR A 87 19.93 14.71 -13.67
N VAL A 88 20.80 15.02 -14.63
CA VAL A 88 20.60 16.14 -15.55
C VAL A 88 19.23 16.00 -16.22
N ASN A 89 18.40 17.04 -16.14
CA ASN A 89 17.01 17.08 -16.64
C ASN A 89 16.02 16.09 -15.98
N SER A 90 16.34 15.50 -14.82
CA SER A 90 15.35 14.69 -14.09
C SER A 90 14.23 15.57 -13.53
N PRO A 91 12.96 15.17 -13.67
CA PRO A 91 11.85 15.85 -13.02
C PRO A 91 11.82 15.65 -11.49
N LEU A 92 12.62 14.71 -10.94
CA LEU A 92 12.69 14.44 -9.51
C LEU A 92 13.96 14.99 -8.87
N ALA A 93 13.81 15.54 -7.67
CA ALA A 93 14.90 15.99 -6.83
C ALA A 93 15.85 14.86 -6.44
N SER A 94 17.10 15.23 -6.15
CA SER A 94 18.08 14.35 -5.51
C SER A 94 17.88 14.32 -4.00
N CYS A 95 18.01 13.15 -3.39
CA CYS A 95 18.16 12.95 -1.96
C CYS A 95 19.64 12.93 -1.52
N ALA A 96 20.59 13.42 -2.33
CA ALA A 96 22.00 13.51 -1.97
C ALA A 96 22.25 14.37 -0.71
N SER A 97 21.53 15.49 -0.56
CA SER A 97 21.52 16.31 0.66
C SER A 97 20.56 15.79 1.75
N GLY A 98 19.95 14.63 1.50
CA GLY A 98 18.87 14.06 2.29
C GLY A 98 17.50 14.59 1.89
N CYS A 99 16.51 13.69 1.95
CA CYS A 99 15.10 14.01 1.75
C CYS A 99 14.33 13.93 3.07
N VAL A 100 13.31 14.76 3.21
CA VAL A 100 12.40 14.76 4.37
C VAL A 100 11.01 14.25 4.01
N SER A 101 10.64 14.26 2.73
CA SER A 101 9.34 13.79 2.28
C SER A 101 9.42 13.11 0.92
N ILE A 102 9.07 11.82 0.89
CA ILE A 102 8.85 11.08 -0.35
C ILE A 102 7.42 10.55 -0.30
N ALA A 103 6.64 10.71 -1.35
CA ALA A 103 5.28 10.20 -1.40
C ALA A 103 4.96 9.61 -2.77
N VAL A 104 4.07 8.63 -2.80
CA VAL A 104 3.47 8.12 -4.03
C VAL A 104 1.97 8.34 -3.96
N GLN A 105 1.40 8.84 -5.05
CA GLN A 105 -0.04 8.95 -5.27
C GLN A 105 -0.45 8.02 -6.40
N LEU A 106 -1.49 7.24 -6.17
CA LEU A 106 -2.14 6.40 -7.16
C LEU A 106 -3.52 6.99 -7.46
N VAL A 107 -3.88 7.06 -8.74
CA VAL A 107 -5.21 7.48 -9.19
C VAL A 107 -5.87 6.29 -9.89
N SER A 108 -7.09 5.94 -9.48
CA SER A 108 -7.86 4.85 -10.09
C SER A 108 -8.03 5.06 -11.59
N ALA A 109 -8.16 3.96 -12.35
CA ALA A 109 -8.28 4.02 -13.80
C ALA A 109 -9.41 4.93 -14.30
N THR A 110 -10.49 5.05 -13.53
CA THR A 110 -11.69 5.84 -13.87
C THR A 110 -11.73 7.22 -13.22
N GLY A 111 -10.81 7.52 -12.28
CA GLY A 111 -10.91 8.71 -11.43
C GLY A 111 -11.98 8.61 -10.34
N GLU A 112 -12.68 7.48 -10.24
CA GLU A 112 -13.74 7.21 -9.26
C GLU A 112 -13.31 6.13 -8.25
N PRO A 113 -13.98 6.00 -7.08
CA PRO A 113 -13.84 4.85 -6.20
C PRO A 113 -14.01 3.54 -6.98
N PHE A 114 -13.26 2.51 -6.60
CA PHE A 114 -13.30 1.21 -7.28
C PHE A 114 -13.33 0.07 -6.28
N SER A 115 -13.87 -1.05 -6.73
CA SER A 115 -14.06 -2.26 -5.93
C SER A 115 -13.31 -3.43 -6.55
N PHE A 116 -12.85 -4.34 -5.71
CA PHE A 116 -12.28 -5.61 -6.12
C PHE A 116 -12.63 -6.69 -5.09
N THR A 117 -12.62 -7.93 -5.52
CA THR A 117 -12.95 -9.07 -4.65
C THR A 117 -11.69 -9.58 -3.97
N LEU A 118 -11.68 -9.65 -2.63
CA LEU A 118 -10.61 -10.25 -1.86
C LEU A 118 -10.61 -11.78 -2.03
N VAL A 119 -9.49 -12.42 -1.68
CA VAL A 119 -9.33 -13.88 -1.73
C VAL A 119 -10.33 -14.65 -0.84
N ASP A 120 -10.89 -14.01 0.18
CA ASP A 120 -11.94 -14.56 1.04
C ASP A 120 -13.36 -14.36 0.46
N GLY A 121 -13.46 -13.80 -0.75
CA GLY A 121 -14.72 -13.52 -1.45
C GLY A 121 -15.35 -12.17 -1.07
N GLU A 122 -14.76 -11.43 -0.12
CA GLU A 122 -15.33 -10.18 0.35
C GLU A 122 -15.04 -9.03 -0.64
N GLU A 123 -16.03 -8.17 -0.93
CA GLU A 123 -15.80 -7.01 -1.78
C GLU A 123 -15.11 -5.88 -1.00
N PHE A 124 -14.01 -5.35 -1.56
CA PHE A 124 -13.25 -4.22 -1.04
C PHE A 124 -13.39 -2.99 -1.95
N THR A 125 -14.20 -2.03 -1.52
CA THR A 125 -14.37 -0.72 -2.18
C THR A 125 -13.40 0.30 -1.58
N THR A 126 -12.62 0.99 -2.40
CA THR A 126 -11.64 2.00 -1.96
C THR A 126 -11.79 3.33 -2.71
N PHE A 127 -11.15 4.37 -2.19
CA PHE A 127 -11.17 5.71 -2.78
C PHE A 127 -10.46 5.77 -4.14
N ALA A 128 -10.86 6.72 -4.98
CA ALA A 128 -10.24 6.99 -6.28
C ALA A 128 -8.75 7.33 -6.18
N VAL A 129 -8.35 8.08 -5.15
CA VAL A 129 -6.98 8.57 -4.99
C VAL A 129 -6.38 8.03 -3.70
N LYS A 130 -5.18 7.46 -3.81
CA LYS A 130 -4.45 6.92 -2.68
C LYS A 130 -3.06 7.52 -2.60
N THR A 131 -2.72 8.13 -1.46
CA THR A 131 -1.36 8.59 -1.17
C THR A 131 -0.71 7.78 -0.06
N ALA A 132 0.53 7.32 -0.28
CA ALA A 132 1.41 6.77 0.74
C ALA A 132 2.64 7.67 0.88
N ALA A 133 2.98 8.06 2.11
CA ALA A 133 4.08 8.96 2.40
C ALA A 133 5.14 8.25 3.23
N LEU A 134 6.37 8.22 2.73
CA LEU A 134 7.56 7.82 3.44
C LEU A 134 8.14 9.07 4.14
N ARG A 135 8.25 8.99 5.45
CA ARG A 135 8.79 10.04 6.32
C ARG A 135 9.98 9.48 7.10
N PRO A 136 10.88 10.34 7.61
CA PRO A 136 11.92 9.91 8.52
C PRO A 136 11.33 9.12 9.69
N LEU A 137 11.98 8.02 10.07
CA LEU A 137 11.59 7.26 11.25
C LEU A 137 11.75 8.12 12.52
N PRO A 138 11.04 7.80 13.62
CA PRO A 138 11.22 8.50 14.89
C PRO A 138 12.70 8.57 15.30
N GLY A 139 13.16 9.77 15.64
CA GLY A 139 14.56 10.03 15.98
C GLY A 139 15.47 10.33 14.79
N GLN A 140 14.98 10.26 13.55
CA GLN A 140 15.73 10.62 12.35
C GLN A 140 15.29 11.97 11.79
N LYS A 141 16.27 12.74 11.31
CA LYS A 141 16.02 14.03 10.63
C LYS A 141 15.67 13.85 9.15
N LEU A 142 16.22 12.81 8.51
CA LEU A 142 16.17 12.58 7.07
C LEU A 142 15.78 11.12 6.81
N ILE A 143 15.14 10.87 5.67
CA ILE A 143 14.83 9.52 5.20
C ILE A 143 16.14 8.83 4.81
N GLN A 144 16.37 7.63 5.34
CA GLN A 144 17.57 6.84 5.07
C GLN A 144 17.36 5.85 3.93
N ALA A 145 18.46 5.45 3.27
CA ALA A 145 18.42 4.42 2.25
C ALA A 145 17.79 3.13 2.79
N GLN A 146 17.09 2.41 1.91
CA GLN A 146 16.33 1.19 2.18
C GLN A 146 15.09 1.38 3.07
N GLN A 147 14.76 2.60 3.49
CA GLN A 147 13.49 2.84 4.17
C GLN A 147 12.31 2.68 3.23
N SER A 148 11.23 2.13 3.77
CA SER A 148 10.04 1.82 3.01
C SER A 148 8.77 2.07 3.80
N VAL A 149 7.67 2.32 3.08
CA VAL A 149 6.32 2.43 3.63
C VAL A 149 5.35 1.56 2.80
N PRO A 150 4.43 0.83 3.44
CA PRO A 150 3.41 0.09 2.70
C PRO A 150 2.42 1.06 2.04
N ILE A 151 1.99 0.70 0.83
CA ILE A 151 0.93 1.39 0.09
C ILE A 151 -0.40 0.75 0.48
N VAL A 152 -1.11 1.40 1.40
CA VAL A 152 -2.30 0.83 2.04
C VAL A 152 -3.58 1.44 1.52
N LEU A 153 -4.41 0.66 0.82
CA LEU A 153 -5.79 1.03 0.52
C LEU A 153 -6.63 0.99 1.80
N LYS A 154 -7.59 1.91 1.90
CA LYS A 154 -8.58 1.96 2.98
C LYS A 154 -9.96 1.78 2.36
N ARG A 155 -10.89 1.15 3.07
CA ARG A 155 -12.27 1.12 2.57
C ARG A 155 -12.82 2.52 2.46
N ASP A 156 -13.57 2.76 1.41
CA ASP A 156 -14.44 3.93 1.34
C ASP A 156 -15.49 3.82 2.46
N ALA A 157 -15.78 4.95 3.10
CA ALA A 157 -16.77 5.05 4.18
C ALA A 157 -18.19 4.78 3.68
N SER A 158 -18.42 4.68 2.37
CA SER A 158 -19.72 4.38 1.78
C SER A 158 -20.25 2.98 2.10
N GLY A 159 -19.38 2.05 2.53
CA GLY A 159 -19.79 0.79 3.20
C GLY A 159 -20.80 -0.07 2.45
N LYS A 160 -20.98 0.16 1.14
CA LYS A 160 -21.79 -0.72 0.29
C LYS A 160 -21.08 -2.05 0.10
#